data_AF-A0A9P5P3T4-F1
#
_entry.id   AF-A0A9P5P3T4-F1
#
_cell.length_a   1.000
_cell.length_b   1.000
_cell.length_c   1.000
_cell.angle_alpha   90.00
_cell.angle_beta   90.00
_cell.angle_gamma   90.00
#
_symmetry.space_group_name_H-M   'P 1'
#
loop_
_entity.id
_entity.type
_entity.pdbx_description
1 polymer ?
#
loop_
_entity_poly.entity_id
_entity_poly.type
_entity_poly.pdbx_seq_one_letter_code
_entity_poly.pdbx_strand_id
1 'polypeptide(L)'
;WFQAELDEYVEINNSTRKRAQKNKILPHGPPDDIEEHPENYGAMNFRVLIDPDSDYIKEAEQLYAPPDHPVFELVPPEFNHWITQYYHQIGSPQVNHHTLWEIYECLLEKFES
;
A
#
# COMPACT_ATOMS: atom_id res chain seq x y z
N TRP A 1 -15.91 -20.79 6.64
CA TRP A 1 -17.03 -21.09 5.72
C TRP A 1 -17.18 -19.97 4.71
N PHE A 2 -17.65 -18.77 5.09
CA PHE A 2 -17.76 -17.63 4.14
C PHE A 2 -16.42 -17.25 3.48
N GLN A 3 -15.35 -17.16 4.27
CA GLN A 3 -14.02 -16.88 3.72
C GLN A 3 -13.56 -17.95 2.72
N ALA A 4 -13.77 -19.23 3.03
CA ALA A 4 -13.37 -20.33 2.15
C ALA A 4 -14.13 -20.31 0.81
N GLU A 5 -15.41 -19.91 0.82
CA GLU A 5 -16.21 -19.77 -0.40
C GLU A 5 -15.77 -18.57 -1.24
N LEU A 6 -15.35 -17.46 -0.60
CA LEU A 6 -14.73 -16.33 -1.29
C LEU A 6 -13.39 -16.71 -1.90
N ASP A 7 -12.57 -17.48 -1.18
CA ASP A 7 -11.26 -17.93 -1.65
C ASP A 7 -11.43 -18.85 -2.88
N GLU A 8 -12.38 -19.79 -2.85
CA GLU A 8 -12.71 -20.65 -3.99
C GLU A 8 -13.23 -19.83 -5.18
N TYR A 9 -14.06 -18.82 -4.94
CA TYR A 9 -14.54 -17.92 -5.99
C TYR A 9 -13.40 -17.14 -6.64
N VAL A 10 -12.45 -16.63 -5.85
CA VAL A 10 -11.26 -15.91 -6.34
C VAL A 10 -10.42 -16.84 -7.22
N GLU A 11 -10.15 -18.06 -6.75
CA GLU A 11 -9.37 -19.07 -7.48
C GLU A 11 -10.03 -19.38 -8.83
N ILE A 12 -11.33 -19.68 -8.86
CA ILE A 12 -12.06 -19.95 -10.11
C ILE A 12 -12.03 -18.73 -11.03
N ASN A 13 -12.25 -17.54 -10.49
CA ASN A 13 -12.34 -16.34 -11.32
C ASN A 13 -10.97 -15.96 -11.94
N ASN A 14 -9.87 -16.18 -11.24
CA ASN A 14 -8.54 -15.75 -11.70
C ASN A 14 -7.80 -16.84 -12.50
N SER A 15 -8.09 -18.12 -12.25
CA SER A 15 -7.53 -19.24 -13.02
C SER A 15 -8.28 -19.53 -14.33
N THR A 16 -9.51 -19.03 -14.50
CA THR A 16 -10.30 -19.30 -15.70
C THR A 16 -10.04 -18.31 -16.84
N ARG A 17 -9.79 -18.86 -18.03
CA ARG A 17 -9.66 -18.08 -19.26
C ARG A 17 -10.96 -17.34 -19.58
N LYS A 18 -10.90 -16.02 -19.65
CA LYS A 18 -12.05 -15.18 -20.02
C LYS A 18 -12.38 -15.27 -21.51
N ARG A 19 -13.62 -14.93 -21.87
CA ARG A 19 -14.06 -14.88 -23.27
C ARG A 19 -13.19 -13.91 -24.07
N ALA A 20 -12.63 -14.39 -25.19
CA ALA A 20 -11.82 -13.57 -26.08
C ALA A 20 -12.61 -12.37 -26.63
N GLN A 21 -12.02 -11.18 -26.54
CA GLN A 21 -12.58 -9.93 -27.06
C GLN A 21 -11.67 -9.36 -28.15
N LYS A 22 -12.12 -9.41 -29.41
CA LYS A 22 -11.29 -9.03 -30.58
C LYS A 22 -10.82 -7.56 -30.59
N ASN A 23 -11.52 -6.68 -29.88
CA ASN A 23 -11.20 -5.24 -29.84
C ASN A 23 -10.32 -4.86 -28.63
N LYS A 24 -9.98 -5.80 -27.76
CA LYS A 24 -9.22 -5.54 -26.53
C LYS A 24 -7.72 -5.71 -26.81
N ILE A 25 -6.96 -4.64 -26.60
CA ILE A 25 -5.49 -4.58 -26.76
C ILE A 25 -4.71 -5.16 -25.56
N LEU A 26 -5.42 -5.46 -24.47
CA LEU A 26 -4.85 -6.07 -23.26
C LEU A 26 -4.68 -7.59 -23.45
N PRO A 27 -3.81 -8.24 -22.66
CA PRO A 27 -3.53 -9.68 -22.77
C PRO A 27 -4.79 -10.53 -22.64
N HIS A 28 -4.83 -11.67 -23.36
CA HIS A 28 -5.95 -12.61 -23.38
C HIS A 28 -5.56 -13.93 -22.73
N GLY A 29 -6.02 -14.17 -21.51
CA GLY A 29 -5.65 -15.35 -20.72
C GLY A 29 -6.29 -15.31 -19.33
N PRO A 30 -6.09 -16.36 -18.52
CA PRO A 30 -6.35 -16.30 -17.08
C PRO A 30 -5.52 -15.19 -16.43
N PRO A 31 -6.11 -14.35 -15.55
CA PRO A 31 -5.37 -13.35 -14.80
C PRO A 31 -4.10 -13.86 -14.12
N ASP A 32 -4.16 -14.99 -13.41
CA ASP A 32 -3.00 -15.52 -12.66
C ASP A 32 -1.85 -15.88 -13.62
N ASP A 33 -2.16 -16.59 -14.71
CA ASP A 33 -1.17 -16.96 -15.73
C ASP A 33 -0.57 -15.75 -16.46
N ILE A 34 -1.35 -14.68 -16.67
CA ILE A 34 -0.84 -13.44 -17.28
C ILE A 34 0.11 -12.70 -16.34
N GLU A 35 -0.16 -12.74 -15.04
CA GLU A 35 0.66 -12.10 -14.02
C GLU A 35 2.00 -12.83 -13.86
N GLU A 36 1.97 -14.16 -13.78
CA GLU A 36 3.17 -14.98 -13.64
C GLU A 36 4.01 -15.05 -14.92
N HIS A 37 3.35 -15.09 -16.09
CA HIS A 37 3.99 -15.29 -17.40
C HIS A 37 3.51 -14.31 -18.48
N PRO A 38 3.69 -12.99 -18.29
CA PRO A 38 3.19 -11.97 -19.20
C PRO A 38 3.73 -12.11 -20.64
N GLU A 39 4.94 -12.64 -20.81
CA GLU A 39 5.58 -12.89 -22.10
C GLU A 39 4.81 -13.87 -22.99
N ASN A 40 4.11 -14.84 -22.39
CA ASN A 40 3.37 -15.87 -23.12
C ASN A 40 2.04 -15.34 -23.69
N TYR A 41 1.57 -14.19 -23.18
CA TYR A 41 0.27 -13.61 -23.52
C TYR A 41 0.38 -12.31 -24.33
N GLY A 42 1.59 -11.98 -24.81
CA GLY A 42 1.82 -10.78 -25.61
C GLY A 42 1.50 -9.50 -24.83
N ALA A 43 1.76 -9.50 -23.52
CA ALA A 43 1.44 -8.36 -22.67
C ALA A 43 2.25 -7.13 -23.05
N MET A 44 1.53 -6.03 -23.31
CA MET A 44 2.12 -4.75 -23.67
C MET A 44 2.40 -3.96 -22.38
N ASN A 45 3.58 -3.33 -22.30
CA ASN A 45 3.91 -2.46 -21.18
C ASN A 45 3.30 -1.07 -21.41
N PHE A 46 2.27 -0.73 -20.63
CA PHE A 46 1.63 0.59 -20.65
C PHE A 46 2.12 1.52 -19.53
N ARG A 47 3.27 1.21 -18.91
CA ARG A 47 3.83 2.05 -17.85
C ARG A 47 4.12 3.44 -18.40
N VAL A 48 3.49 4.43 -17.78
CA VAL A 48 3.88 5.83 -17.96
C VAL A 48 5.13 6.05 -17.14
N LEU A 49 6.26 6.28 -17.81
CA LEU A 49 7.50 6.70 -17.15
C LEU A 49 7.34 8.17 -16.78
N ILE A 50 7.11 8.42 -15.49
CA ILE A 50 7.03 9.75 -14.92
C ILE A 50 8.38 10.05 -14.30
N ASP A 51 8.99 11.16 -14.72
CA ASP A 51 10.15 11.71 -14.05
C ASP A 51 9.68 12.46 -12.78
N PRO A 52 10.01 11.98 -11.57
CA PRO A 52 9.58 12.62 -10.33
C PRO A 52 10.16 14.04 -10.18
N ASP A 53 11.29 14.33 -10.83
CA ASP A 53 11.91 15.65 -10.80
C ASP A 53 11.36 16.62 -11.85
N SER A 54 10.39 16.19 -12.65
CA SER A 54 9.79 17.01 -13.68
C SER A 54 8.99 18.18 -13.11
N ASP A 55 9.02 19.32 -13.81
CA ASP A 55 8.37 20.55 -13.37
C ASP A 55 6.85 20.37 -13.18
N TYR A 56 6.19 19.59 -14.05
CA TYR A 56 4.75 19.35 -13.97
C TYR A 56 4.34 18.50 -12.76
N ILE A 57 5.19 17.58 -12.29
CA ILE A 57 4.92 16.83 -11.04
C ILE A 57 5.09 17.74 -9.84
N LYS A 58 6.16 18.56 -9.80
CA LYS A 58 6.38 19.53 -8.72
C LYS A 58 5.24 20.55 -8.63
N GLU A 59 4.76 21.04 -9.76
CA GLU A 59 3.59 21.93 -9.84
C GLU A 59 2.31 21.23 -9.33
N ALA A 60 2.09 19.97 -9.72
CA ALA A 60 0.95 19.19 -9.24
C ALA A 60 1.03 18.91 -7.73
N GLU A 61 2.21 18.57 -7.20
CA GLU A 61 2.46 18.39 -5.77
C GLU A 61 2.15 19.68 -5.00
N GLN A 62 2.64 20.83 -5.46
CA GLN A 62 2.33 22.12 -4.82
C GLN A 62 0.83 22.46 -4.87
N LEU A 63 0.15 22.14 -5.97
CA LEU A 63 -1.26 22.47 -6.16
C LEU A 63 -2.20 21.57 -5.35
N TYR A 64 -1.92 20.25 -5.31
CA TYR A 64 -2.84 19.25 -4.77
C TYR A 64 -2.39 18.66 -3.43
N ALA A 65 -1.09 18.69 -3.16
CA ALA A 65 -0.47 18.04 -2.02
C ALA A 65 0.61 18.94 -1.37
N PRO A 66 0.29 20.20 -1.02
CA PRO A 66 1.27 21.06 -0.39
C PRO A 66 1.77 20.43 0.92
N PRO A 67 3.03 20.66 1.32
CA PRO A 67 3.62 20.01 2.49
C PRO A 67 2.88 20.31 3.80
N ASP A 68 2.23 21.47 3.88
CA ASP A 68 1.42 21.89 5.03
C ASP A 68 -0.04 21.39 4.95
N HIS A 69 -0.39 20.51 4.00
CA HIS A 69 -1.74 20.00 3.86
C HIS A 69 -2.09 19.10 5.06
N PRO A 70 -3.25 19.29 5.74
CA PRO A 70 -3.64 18.49 6.90
C PRO A 70 -3.73 16.98 6.67
N VAL A 71 -3.85 16.53 5.41
CA VAL A 71 -3.77 15.10 5.05
C VAL A 71 -2.43 14.46 5.47
N PHE A 72 -1.38 15.27 5.59
CA PHE A 72 -0.06 14.85 6.04
C PHE A 72 0.11 14.91 7.55
N GLU A 73 -0.87 15.45 8.29
CA GLU A 73 -0.94 15.34 9.76
C GLU A 73 -1.44 13.94 10.15
N LEU A 74 -0.61 12.92 9.90
CA LEU A 74 -0.92 11.51 10.20
C LEU A 74 -1.18 11.26 11.69
N VAL A 75 -0.69 12.16 12.55
CA VAL A 75 -0.77 12.07 14.00
C VAL A 75 -1.14 13.45 14.55
N PRO A 76 -2.22 13.56 15.35
CA PRO A 76 -2.56 14.80 16.00
C PRO A 76 -1.40 15.34 16.86
N PRO A 77 -1.12 16.67 16.84
CA PRO A 77 0.01 17.25 17.56
C PRO A 77 0.01 16.93 19.06
N GLU A 78 -1.17 16.89 19.68
CA GLU A 78 -1.34 16.54 21.09
C GLU A 78 -0.89 15.10 21.37
N PHE A 79 -1.30 14.15 20.52
CA PHE A 79 -0.89 12.76 20.65
C PHE A 79 0.62 12.62 20.40
N ASN A 80 1.17 13.33 19.41
CA ASN A 80 2.60 13.32 19.12
C ASN A 80 3.46 13.78 20.32
N HIS A 81 2.98 14.79 21.05
CA HIS A 81 3.65 15.24 22.27
C HIS A 81 3.77 14.11 23.31
N TRP A 82 2.65 13.47 23.63
CA TRP A 82 2.61 12.41 24.65
C TRP A 82 3.36 11.15 24.21
N ILE A 83 3.14 10.68 22.99
CA ILE A 83 3.80 9.45 22.50
C ILE A 83 5.32 9.62 22.43
N THR A 84 5.81 10.82 22.05
CA THR A 84 7.25 11.11 22.05
C THR A 84 7.82 11.09 23.47
N GLN A 85 7.11 11.66 24.45
CA GLN A 85 7.55 11.62 25.85
C GLN A 85 7.60 10.18 26.38
N TYR A 86 6.56 9.39 26.15
CA TYR A 86 6.53 7.99 26.61
C TYR A 86 7.58 7.14 25.89
N TYR A 87 7.81 7.38 24.60
CA TYR A 87 8.84 6.69 23.83
C TYR A 87 10.25 6.97 24.35
N HIS A 88 10.52 8.20 24.83
CA HIS A 88 11.76 8.51 25.52
C HIS A 88 11.86 7.84 26.90
N GLN A 89 10.75 7.71 27.64
CA GLN A 89 10.74 7.04 28.94
C GLN A 89 11.05 5.54 28.86
N ILE A 90 10.64 4.88 27.78
CA ILE A 90 10.95 3.45 27.54
C ILE A 90 12.35 3.24 26.93
N GLY A 91 13.16 4.30 26.81
CA GLY A 91 14.55 4.23 26.35
C GLY A 91 14.75 4.35 24.84
N SER A 92 13.73 4.77 24.09
CA SER A 92 13.78 4.94 22.63
C SER A 92 14.33 3.72 21.88
N PRO A 93 13.78 2.52 22.12
CA PRO A 93 14.23 1.28 21.50
C PRO A 93 14.06 1.31 19.98
N GLN A 94 14.99 0.70 19.23
CA GLN A 94 14.91 0.69 17.78
C GLN A 94 13.64 -0.05 17.29
N VAL A 95 12.83 0.61 16.48
CA VAL A 95 11.63 0.02 15.86
C VAL A 95 12.02 -0.85 14.66
N ASN A 96 11.75 -2.15 14.74
CA ASN A 96 11.88 -3.11 13.65
C ASN A 96 10.74 -4.13 13.73
N HIS A 97 10.61 -5.02 12.74
CA HIS A 97 9.49 -5.97 12.66
C HIS A 97 9.38 -6.93 13.87
N HIS A 98 10.45 -7.15 14.63
CA HIS A 98 10.45 -8.02 15.81
C HIS A 98 10.16 -7.25 17.10
N THR A 99 10.56 -5.98 17.18
CA THR A 99 10.41 -5.13 18.38
C THR A 99 9.14 -4.27 18.35
N LEU A 100 8.52 -4.10 17.18
CA LEU A 100 7.40 -3.18 16.99
C LEU A 100 6.23 -3.44 17.96
N TRP A 101 5.85 -4.70 18.15
CA TRP A 101 4.74 -5.04 19.05
C TRP A 101 5.07 -4.80 20.52
N GLU A 102 6.28 -5.17 20.97
CA GLU A 102 6.72 -4.93 22.34
C GLU A 102 6.76 -3.42 22.65
N ILE A 103 7.28 -2.62 21.72
CA ILE A 103 7.31 -1.16 21.84
C ILE A 103 5.90 -0.58 21.89
N TYR A 104 5.00 -1.09 21.05
CA TYR A 104 3.60 -0.67 21.04
C TYR A 104 2.90 -0.97 22.37
N GLU A 105 3.03 -2.18 22.91
CA GLU A 105 2.44 -2.56 24.20
C GLU A 105 2.97 -1.69 25.34
N CYS A 106 4.29 -1.45 25.41
CA CYS A 106 4.87 -0.55 26.41
C CYS A 106 4.35 0.90 26.30
N LEU A 107 4.13 1.40 25.09
CA LEU A 107 3.55 2.72 24.88
C LEU A 107 2.07 2.75 25.27
N LEU A 108 1.33 1.68 24.95
CA LEU A 108 -0.09 1.56 25.29
C LEU A 108 -0.30 1.57 26.82
N GLU A 109 0.50 0.79 27.57
CA GLU A 109 0.47 0.80 29.03
C GLU A 109 0.71 2.20 29.63
N LYS A 110 1.55 3.03 28.98
CA LYS A 110 1.81 4.40 29.41
C LYS A 110 0.65 5.36 29.17
N PHE A 111 -0.18 5.09 28.17
CA PHE A 111 -1.38 5.88 27.89
C PHE A 111 -2.58 5.47 28.76
N GLU A 112 -2.62 4.22 29.22
CA GLU A 112 -3.72 3.70 30.05
C GLU A 112 -3.50 3.90 31.56
N SER A 113 -2.27 4.18 32.01
CA SER A 113 -1.91 4.45 33.40
C SER A 113 -2.10 5.90 33.83
#